data_AF-A0A0X3BIZ4-F1
#
_entry.id   AF-A0A0X3BIZ4-F1
#
_cell.length_a   1.000
_cell.length_b   1.000
_cell.length_c   1.000
_cell.angle_alpha   90.00
_cell.angle_beta   90.00
_cell.angle_gamma   90.00
#
_symmetry.space_group_name_H-M   'P 1'
#
loop_
_entity.id
_entity.type
_entity.pdbx_description
1 polymer ?
#
loop_
_entity_poly.entity_id
_entity_poly.type
_entity_poly.pdbx_seq_one_letter_code
_entity_poly.pdbx_strand_id
1 'polypeptide(L)'
;MVTTHSPIFVNALAPEEVWILYRSEQGYTQAQRASELRGVKEFVEEGAKLGDLWMEEYFPFDEPEGAGSRVKRADRTIQARLTG
;
A
#
# COMPACT_ATOMS: atom_id res chain seq x y z
N MET A 1 17.47 -5.80 -10.64
CA MET A 1 16.27 -6.07 -9.82
C MET A 1 16.73 -6.48 -8.43
N VAL A 2 16.17 -5.91 -7.37
CA VAL A 2 16.51 -6.17 -5.97
C VAL A 2 15.23 -6.61 -5.25
N THR A 3 15.30 -7.64 -4.41
CA THR A 3 14.25 -7.98 -3.45
C THR A 3 14.72 -7.58 -2.06
N THR A 4 13.83 -7.02 -1.25
CA THR A 4 14.20 -6.51 0.07
C THR A 4 13.03 -6.61 1.04
N HIS A 5 13.35 -6.87 2.30
CA HIS A 5 12.44 -6.73 3.44
C HIS A 5 12.72 -5.46 4.26
N SER A 6 13.51 -4.52 3.72
CA SER A 6 13.87 -3.27 4.40
C SER A 6 12.92 -2.14 4.00
N PRO A 7 12.07 -1.64 4.91
CA PRO A 7 11.19 -0.50 4.62
C PRO A 7 12.00 0.78 4.36
N ILE A 8 13.13 0.93 5.05
CA ILE A 8 14.00 2.11 4.89
C ILE A 8 14.59 2.19 3.48
N PHE A 9 14.89 1.05 2.86
CA PHE A 9 15.33 1.03 1.46
C PHE A 9 14.24 1.55 0.53
N VAL A 10 12.99 1.14 0.78
CA VAL A 10 11.83 1.49 -0.05
C VAL A 10 11.47 2.99 0.06
N ASN A 11 11.83 3.66 1.15
CA ASN A 11 11.63 5.11 1.34
C ASN A 11 12.33 5.99 0.29
N ALA A 12 13.34 5.47 -0.43
CA ALA A 12 14.08 6.21 -1.44
C ALA A 12 13.52 6.06 -2.86
N LEU A 13 12.45 5.29 -3.05
CA LEU A 13 11.90 4.92 -4.36
C LEU A 13 10.56 5.61 -4.63
N ALA A 14 10.25 5.83 -5.91
CA ALA A 14 8.92 6.28 -6.32
C ALA A 14 7.90 5.12 -6.27
N PRO A 15 6.60 5.40 -6.06
CA PRO A 15 5.55 4.37 -6.06
C PRO A 15 5.53 3.52 -7.34
N GLU A 16 5.93 4.09 -8.47
CA GLU A 16 5.96 3.42 -9.78
C GLU A 16 7.08 2.39 -9.92
N GLU A 17 8.10 2.46 -9.05
CA GLU A 17 9.31 1.64 -9.07
C GLU A 17 9.23 0.45 -8.09
N VAL A 18 8.23 0.45 -7.22
CA VAL A 18 8.07 -0.54 -6.14
C VAL A 18 6.99 -1.56 -6.50
N TRP A 19 7.38 -2.83 -6.46
CA TRP A 19 6.47 -3.97 -6.60
C TRP A 19 6.32 -4.68 -5.26
N ILE A 20 5.06 -4.91 -4.88
CA ILE A 20 4.67 -5.62 -3.67
C ILE A 20 4.31 -7.03 -4.08
N LEU A 21 4.98 -8.00 -3.47
CA LEU A 21 4.71 -9.42 -3.67
C LEU A 21 4.01 -9.97 -2.43
N TYR A 22 2.83 -10.57 -2.62
CA TYR A 22 2.03 -11.14 -1.53
C TYR A 22 1.36 -12.44 -2.00
N ARG A 23 0.87 -13.25 -1.07
CA ARG A 23 0.19 -14.51 -1.39
C ARG A 23 -1.32 -14.29 -1.39
N SER A 24 -2.01 -14.76 -2.43
CA SER A 24 -3.48 -14.78 -2.43
C SER A 24 -4.01 -15.94 -1.59
N GLU A 25 -5.31 -15.92 -1.27
CA GLU A 25 -5.99 -17.02 -0.56
C GLU A 25 -5.84 -18.37 -1.26
N GLN A 26 -5.71 -18.36 -2.59
CA GLN A 26 -5.55 -19.56 -3.42
C GLN A 26 -4.11 -20.12 -3.35
N GLY A 27 -3.21 -19.46 -2.62
CA GLY A 27 -1.83 -19.91 -2.40
C GLY A 27 -0.83 -19.45 -3.46
N TYR A 28 -1.25 -18.65 -4.44
CA TYR A 28 -0.37 -18.14 -5.50
C TYR A 28 0.19 -16.76 -5.17
N THR A 29 1.45 -16.53 -5.56
CA THR A 29 2.06 -15.19 -5.47
C THR A 29 1.39 -14.23 -6.43
N GLN A 30 1.02 -13.07 -5.91
CA GLN A 30 0.56 -11.90 -6.65
C GLN A 30 1.65 -10.84 -6.65
N ALA A 31 1.62 -9.99 -7.67
CA ALA A 31 2.49 -8.83 -7.79
C ALA A 31 1.64 -7.62 -8.11
N GLN A 32 1.75 -6.56 -7.30
CA GLN A 32 1.04 -5.31 -7.50
C GLN A 32 2.01 -4.14 -7.34
N ARG A 33 1.88 -3.12 -8.18
CA ARG A 33 2.72 -1.94 -8.07
C ARG A 33 2.20 -1.03 -6.95
N ALA A 34 3.10 -0.44 -6.15
CA ALA A 34 2.68 0.44 -5.05
C ALA A 34 1.86 1.64 -5.56
N SER A 35 2.16 2.16 -6.75
CA SER A 35 1.40 3.22 -7.42
C SER A 35 -0.04 2.86 -7.78
N GLU A 36 -0.41 1.57 -7.81
CA GLU A 36 -1.76 1.10 -8.12
C GLU A 36 -2.61 0.92 -6.85
N LEU A 37 -2.01 1.03 -5.67
CA LEU A 37 -2.72 1.06 -4.41
C LEU A 37 -3.39 2.43 -4.25
N ARG A 38 -4.72 2.41 -4.02
CA ARG A 38 -5.50 3.62 -3.75
C ARG A 38 -4.88 4.40 -2.58
N GLY A 39 -4.76 5.71 -2.71
CA GLY A 39 -4.26 6.59 -1.64
C GLY A 39 -2.74 6.66 -1.54
N VAL A 40 -1.98 5.68 -2.06
CA VAL A 40 -0.51 5.67 -1.92
C VAL A 40 0.14 6.85 -2.64
N LYS A 41 -0.34 7.20 -3.83
CA LYS A 41 0.19 8.36 -4.56
C LYS A 41 -0.09 9.65 -3.81
N GLU A 42 -1.32 9.81 -3.34
CA GLU A 42 -1.76 10.99 -2.61
C GLU A 42 -0.98 11.14 -1.30
N PHE A 43 -0.75 10.06 -0.55
CA PHE A 43 0.07 10.11 0.67
C PHE A 43 1.53 10.48 0.38
N VAL A 44 2.12 9.94 -0.69
CA VAL A 44 3.50 10.27 -1.07
C VAL A 44 3.61 11.72 -1.54
N GLU A 45 2.61 12.23 -2.27
CA GLU A 45 2.51 13.65 -2.64
C GLU A 45 2.41 14.56 -1.40
N GLU A 46 1.75 14.12 -0.33
CA GLU A 46 1.68 14.80 0.98
C GLU A 46 2.94 14.61 1.85
N GLY A 47 3.96 13.88 1.36
CA GLY A 47 5.26 13.71 2.01
C GLY A 47 5.42 12.44 2.85
N ALA A 48 4.44 11.52 2.82
CA ALA A 48 4.61 10.20 3.39
C ALA A 48 5.68 9.40 2.63
N LYS A 49 6.34 8.47 3.33
CA LYS A 49 7.34 7.59 2.71
C LYS A 49 6.78 6.18 2.56
N LEU A 50 7.13 5.50 1.47
CA LEU A 50 6.58 4.18 1.15
C LEU A 50 6.89 3.10 2.20
N GLY A 51 8.07 3.14 2.83
CA GLY A 51 8.43 2.26 3.93
C GLY A 51 7.64 2.54 5.21
N ASP A 52 7.26 3.79 5.46
CA ASP A 52 6.38 4.13 6.58
C ASP A 52 4.97 3.59 6.32
N LEU A 53 4.44 3.78 5.09
CA LEU A 53 3.17 3.21 4.65
C LEU A 53 3.14 1.67 4.72
N TRP A 54 4.25 1.01 4.37
CA TRP A 54 4.42 -0.42 4.57
C TRP A 54 4.22 -0.77 6.05
N MET A 55 5.01 -0.18 6.94
CA MET A 55 4.99 -0.49 8.37
C MET A 55 3.63 -0.21 9.04
N GLU A 56 2.85 0.72 8.48
CA GLU A 56 1.50 1.05 8.92
C GLU A 56 0.38 0.17 8.34
N GLU A 57 0.73 -0.85 7.55
CA GLU A 57 -0.19 -1.81 6.92
C GLU A 57 -1.09 -1.19 5.83
N TYR A 58 -0.58 -0.20 5.09
CA TYR A 58 -1.27 0.30 3.89
C TYR A 58 -1.10 -0.63 2.69
N PHE A 59 -0.10 -1.51 2.70
CA PHE A 59 0.08 -2.50 1.64
C PHE A 59 -0.72 -3.77 1.94
N PRO A 60 -1.17 -4.51 0.91
CA PRO A 60 -1.89 -5.76 1.10
C PRO A 60 -0.93 -6.84 1.63
N PHE A 61 -0.96 -7.07 2.95
CA PHE A 61 -0.26 -8.19 3.60
C PHE A 61 -1.25 -9.28 3.92
N ASP A 62 -1.15 -10.44 3.24
CA ASP A 62 -1.81 -11.71 3.59
C ASP A 62 -3.30 -11.63 3.99
N GLU A 63 -3.99 -10.54 3.64
CA GLU A 63 -5.38 -10.30 3.99
C GLU A 63 -6.28 -10.99 2.96
N PRO A 64 -7.29 -11.75 3.41
CA PRO A 64 -8.29 -12.31 2.52
C PRO A 64 -8.98 -11.19 1.71
N GLU A 65 -9.37 -11.49 0.46
CA GLU A 65 -10.06 -10.54 -0.42
C GLU A 65 -11.35 -10.05 0.28
N GLY A 66 -11.29 -8.86 0.90
CA GLY A 66 -12.43 -8.29 1.63
C GLY A 66 -12.14 -7.92 3.09
N ALA A 67 -11.05 -8.39 3.68
CA ALA A 67 -10.51 -7.77 4.89
C ALA A 67 -10.01 -6.36 4.53
N GLY A 68 -10.48 -5.37 5.26
CA GLY A 68 -10.31 -3.97 4.89
C GLY A 68 -8.93 -3.47 5.25
N SER A 69 -7.99 -3.53 4.29
CA SER A 69 -6.77 -2.71 4.29
C SER A 69 -7.09 -1.31 4.85
N ARG A 70 -6.20 -0.74 5.66
CA ARG A 70 -6.35 0.63 6.18
C ARG A 70 -6.60 1.66 5.07
N VAL A 71 -6.16 1.38 3.84
CA VAL A 71 -6.54 2.11 2.62
C VAL A 71 -8.06 2.20 2.46
N LYS A 72 -8.80 1.09 2.59
CA LYS A 72 -10.28 1.06 2.54
C LYS A 72 -10.93 1.75 3.74
N ARG A 73 -10.25 1.88 4.89
CA ARG A 73 -10.78 2.63 6.06
C ARG A 73 -10.56 4.13 5.91
N ALA A 74 -9.39 4.56 5.43
CA ALA A 74 -9.10 5.97 5.15
C ALA A 74 -10.10 6.56 4.12
N ASP A 75 -10.46 5.78 3.10
CA ASP A 75 -11.50 6.09 2.11
C ASP A 75 -12.84 6.47 2.75
N ARG A 76 -13.27 5.72 3.77
CA ARG A 76 -14.54 5.94 4.48
C ARG A 76 -14.51 7.22 5.33
N THR A 77 -13.35 7.59 5.86
CA THR A 77 -13.16 8.82 6.66
C THR A 77 -13.10 10.07 5.79
N ILE A 78 -12.50 10.00 4.59
CA ILE A 78 -12.43 11.15 3.67
C ILE A 78 -13.80 11.42 3.04
N GLN A 79 -14.51 10.40 2.55
CA GLN A 79 -15.84 10.57 1.96
C GLN A 79 -16.87 11.12 2.97
N ALA A 80 -16.80 10.69 4.23
CA ALA A 80 -17.69 11.19 5.29
C ALA A 80 -17.51 12.70 5.62
N ARG A 81 -16.38 13.31 5.24
CA ARG A 81 -16.12 14.75 5.42
C ARG A 81 -16.58 15.61 4.25
N LEU A 82 -16.86 15.02 3.08
CA LEU A 82 -17.26 15.74 1.86
C LEU A 82 -18.78 15.74 1.62
N THR A 83 -19.54 14.91 2.36
CA THR A 83 -21.01 14.84 2.30
C THR A 83 -21.71 15.50 3.49
N GLY A 84 -21.02 16.42 4.18
CA GLY A 84 -21.53 17.21 5.30
C GLY A 84 -21.83 18.65 4.93
#